data_AF-A0A9Q3XCU9-F1
#
_entry.id   AF-A0A9Q3XCU9-F1
#
_cell.length_a   1.000
_cell.length_b   1.000
_cell.length_c   1.000
_cell.angle_alpha   90.00
_cell.angle_beta   90.00
_cell.angle_gamma   90.00
#
_symmetry.space_group_name_H-M   'P 1'
#
loop_
_entity.id
_entity.type
_entity.pdbx_description
1 polymer ?
#
loop_
_entity_poly.entity_id
_entity_poly.type
_entity_poly.pdbx_seq_one_letter_code
_entity_poly.pdbx_strand_id
1 'polypeptide(L)'
;MMKRLMTHSLAAGALMLTAAGMSPVTAQDDAGEALSEEEQVDNGLKNFGYIAGLSRGCVAENQQAAFERDVLEIHASITRLLGVDRAFLFSAAFGYGTSVITDNENCVEVLRQYESRSEKFRGAAQGG
;
A
#
# COMPACT_ATOMS: atom_id res chain seq x y z
N MET A 1 -65.55 -18.87 -34.14
CA MET A 1 -66.32 -17.75 -34.73
C MET A 1 -65.50 -16.48 -34.57
N MET A 2 -65.52 -15.60 -35.58
CA MET A 2 -64.89 -14.26 -35.66
C MET A 2 -63.37 -14.26 -35.88
N LYS A 3 -62.78 -13.54 -36.84
CA LYS A 3 -63.27 -12.73 -37.97
C LYS A 3 -62.05 -12.48 -38.87
N ARG A 4 -62.23 -12.51 -40.20
CA ARG A 4 -61.28 -12.02 -41.21
C ARG A 4 -60.88 -10.56 -40.90
N LEU A 5 -59.66 -10.12 -41.26
CA LEU A 5 -59.43 -9.33 -42.47
C LEU A 5 -57.94 -8.94 -42.64
N MET A 6 -57.49 -9.08 -43.89
CA MET A 6 -56.30 -8.48 -44.49
C MET A 6 -56.23 -6.96 -44.31
N THR A 7 -55.02 -6.40 -44.26
CA THR A 7 -54.66 -5.18 -45.02
C THR A 7 -53.15 -5.08 -45.24
N HIS A 8 -52.80 -4.75 -46.48
CA HIS A 8 -51.47 -4.56 -47.04
C HIS A 8 -50.73 -3.32 -46.50
N SER A 9 -49.40 -3.36 -46.52
CA SER A 9 -48.61 -2.29 -47.16
C SER A 9 -47.21 -2.78 -47.49
N LEU A 10 -46.87 -2.69 -48.79
CA LEU A 10 -45.50 -2.70 -49.28
C LEU A 10 -44.76 -1.48 -48.73
N ALA A 11 -43.56 -1.69 -48.22
CA ALA A 11 -42.50 -0.69 -48.26
C ALA A 11 -41.19 -1.41 -48.62
N ALA A 12 -40.89 -1.43 -49.92
CA ALA A 12 -39.54 -1.61 -50.40
C ALA A 12 -38.75 -0.33 -50.04
N GLY A 13 -37.60 -0.46 -49.39
CA GLY A 13 -36.76 0.70 -49.12
C GLY A 13 -35.56 0.41 -48.23
N ALA A 14 -34.39 0.37 -48.87
CA ALA A 14 -33.07 0.70 -48.32
C ALA A 14 -32.43 -0.25 -47.30
N LEU A 15 -31.63 -1.15 -47.88
CA LEU A 15 -30.29 -1.54 -47.44
C LEU A 15 -29.56 -0.46 -46.59
N MET A 16 -29.25 -0.76 -45.34
CA MET A 16 -28.08 -0.24 -44.60
C MET A 16 -27.69 -1.29 -43.56
N LEU A 17 -26.55 -1.96 -43.79
CA LEU A 17 -25.85 -2.74 -42.79
C LEU A 17 -25.30 -1.78 -41.72
N THR A 18 -25.80 -1.88 -40.50
CA THR A 18 -25.02 -1.51 -39.31
C THR A 18 -25.20 -2.63 -38.27
N ALA A 19 -24.18 -3.49 -38.21
CA ALA A 19 -24.04 -4.44 -37.11
C ALA A 19 -23.79 -3.64 -35.83
N ALA A 20 -24.85 -3.35 -35.09
CA ALA A 20 -24.76 -2.87 -33.72
C ALA A 20 -24.26 -4.04 -32.87
N GLY A 21 -22.94 -4.10 -32.68
CA GLY A 21 -22.34 -4.96 -31.66
C GLY A 21 -22.86 -4.52 -30.29
N MET A 22 -23.77 -5.32 -29.73
CA MET A 22 -24.10 -5.25 -28.31
C MET A 22 -22.87 -5.76 -27.54
N SER A 23 -21.96 -4.86 -27.18
CA SER A 23 -21.00 -5.15 -26.12
C SER A 23 -21.75 -5.07 -24.78
N PRO A 24 -21.66 -6.07 -23.90
CA PRO A 24 -22.19 -5.96 -22.56
C PRO A 24 -21.42 -4.84 -21.85
N VAL A 25 -22.14 -3.81 -21.41
CA VAL A 25 -21.62 -2.85 -20.44
C VAL A 25 -21.46 -3.65 -19.14
N THR A 26 -20.25 -4.11 -18.87
CA THR A 26 -19.87 -4.50 -17.52
C THR A 26 -19.77 -3.19 -16.75
N ALA A 27 -20.75 -2.94 -15.88
CA ALA A 27 -20.60 -1.95 -14.82
C ALA A 27 -19.33 -2.31 -14.06
N GLN A 28 -18.27 -1.53 -14.25
CA GLN A 28 -17.01 -1.74 -13.55
C GLN A 28 -17.20 -1.11 -12.17
N ASP A 29 -17.19 -2.01 -11.17
CA ASP A 29 -17.14 -1.69 -9.75
C ASP A 29 -16.13 -0.59 -9.46
N ASP A 30 -16.45 0.18 -8.42
CA ASP A 30 -15.59 1.10 -7.68
C ASP A 30 -14.40 0.32 -7.08
N ALA A 31 -13.47 -0.09 -7.93
CA ALA A 31 -12.21 -0.70 -7.55
C ALA A 31 -11.20 0.43 -7.38
N GLY A 32 -11.01 0.87 -6.14
CA GLY A 32 -9.85 1.67 -5.77
C GLY A 32 -8.60 1.01 -6.33
N GLU A 33 -7.85 1.76 -7.14
CA GLU A 33 -6.69 1.27 -7.89
C GLU A 33 -5.69 0.64 -6.90
N ALA A 34 -5.39 -0.66 -7.08
CA ALA A 34 -4.46 -1.36 -6.21
C ALA A 34 -3.06 -0.74 -6.37
N LEU A 35 -2.40 -0.43 -5.24
CA LEU A 35 -1.07 0.18 -5.24
C LEU A 35 -0.06 -0.71 -5.97
N SER A 36 0.85 -0.08 -6.73
CA SER A 36 1.98 -0.80 -7.32
C SER A 36 2.86 -1.46 -6.25
N GLU A 37 3.60 -2.51 -6.61
CA GLU A 37 4.51 -3.17 -5.66
C GLU A 37 5.58 -2.21 -5.12
N GLU A 38 6.09 -1.31 -5.97
CA GLU A 38 7.03 -0.27 -5.57
C GLU A 38 6.43 0.66 -4.52
N GLU A 39 5.19 1.11 -4.74
CA GLU A 39 4.50 1.97 -3.79
C GLU A 39 4.19 1.26 -2.47
N GLN A 40 3.87 -0.04 -2.51
CA GLN A 40 3.69 -0.85 -1.30
C GLN A 40 4.99 -0.96 -0.49
N VAL A 41 6.14 -1.16 -1.16
CA VAL A 41 7.45 -1.18 -0.51
C VAL A 41 7.75 0.18 0.11
N ASP A 42 7.58 1.26 -0.64
CA ASP A 42 7.89 2.61 -0.18
C ASP A 42 6.99 3.03 0.99
N ASN A 43 5.70 2.75 0.93
CA ASN A 43 4.78 3.00 2.04
C ASN A 43 5.08 2.12 3.25
N GLY A 44 5.51 0.88 3.02
CA GLY A 44 6.02 -0.01 4.06
C GLY A 44 7.24 0.57 4.78
N LEU A 45 8.21 1.11 4.04
CA LEU A 45 9.42 1.72 4.58
C LEU A 45 9.14 3.03 5.33
N LYS A 46 8.25 3.89 4.80
CA LYS A 46 7.78 5.10 5.49
C LYS A 46 7.16 4.73 6.84
N ASN A 47 6.23 3.76 6.84
CA ASN A 47 5.57 3.33 8.07
C ASN A 47 6.57 2.70 9.05
N PHE A 48 7.50 1.88 8.56
CA PHE A 48 8.51 1.26 9.42
C PHE A 48 9.43 2.31 10.05
N GLY A 49 9.93 3.26 9.25
CA GLY A 49 10.73 4.37 9.76
C GLY A 49 9.98 5.17 10.82
N TYR A 50 8.72 5.53 10.55
CA TYR A 50 7.89 6.25 11.51
C TYR A 50 7.73 5.52 12.85
N ILE A 51 7.38 4.23 12.82
CA ILE A 51 7.24 3.40 14.03
C ILE A 51 8.57 3.29 14.79
N ALA A 52 9.70 3.16 14.09
CA ALA A 52 11.02 3.18 14.70
C ALA A 52 11.30 4.53 15.39
N GLY A 53 10.88 5.64 14.78
CA GLY A 53 11.00 6.97 15.35
C GLY A 53 10.16 7.15 16.62
N LEU A 54 8.90 6.69 16.62
CA LEU A 54 8.05 6.71 17.82
C LEU A 54 8.64 5.85 18.93
N SER A 55 9.14 4.67 18.58
CA SER A 55 9.74 3.72 19.53
C SER A 55 10.93 4.31 20.26
N ARG A 56 11.68 5.21 19.62
CA ARG A 56 12.80 5.93 20.25
C ARG A 56 12.37 6.76 21.47
N GLY A 57 11.14 7.28 21.47
CA GLY A 57 10.54 8.00 22.60
C GLY A 57 9.99 7.07 23.69
N CYS A 58 9.78 5.79 23.39
CA CYS A 58 9.20 4.79 24.28
C CYS A 58 10.22 3.90 25.01
N VAL A 59 11.47 3.87 24.54
CA VAL A 59 12.54 3.14 25.22
C VAL A 59 13.11 3.93 26.40
N ALA A 60 13.48 3.22 27.47
CA ALA A 60 14.14 3.83 28.63
C ALA A 60 15.48 4.47 28.22
N GLU A 61 15.88 5.54 28.91
CA GLU A 61 17.07 6.33 28.57
C GLU A 61 18.35 5.49 28.45
N ASN A 62 18.54 4.53 29.34
CA ASN A 62 19.69 3.62 29.32
C ASN A 62 19.69 2.60 28.15
N GLN A 63 18.57 2.44 27.45
CA GLN A 63 18.42 1.53 26.30
C GLN A 63 18.51 2.27 24.95
N GLN A 64 18.47 3.60 24.97
CA GLN A 64 18.40 4.43 23.77
C GLN A 64 19.55 4.20 22.79
N ALA A 65 20.78 4.12 23.30
CA ALA A 65 21.94 3.91 22.45
C ALA A 65 21.89 2.56 21.74
N ALA A 66 21.47 1.49 22.43
CA ALA A 66 21.32 0.16 21.83
C ALA A 66 20.21 0.15 20.78
N PHE A 67 19.08 0.78 21.05
CA PHE A 67 17.99 0.95 20.11
C PHE A 67 18.42 1.71 18.84
N GLU A 68 19.14 2.83 19.00
CA GLU A 68 19.63 3.59 17.85
C GLU A 68 20.63 2.81 17.00
N ARG A 69 21.47 1.95 17.61
CA ARG A 69 22.35 1.06 16.86
C ARG A 69 21.55 0.06 16.03
N ASP A 70 20.47 -0.49 16.58
CA ASP A 70 19.58 -1.40 15.87
C ASP A 70 18.90 -0.73 14.66
N VAL A 71 18.40 0.50 14.83
CA VAL A 71 17.84 1.30 13.72
C VAL A 71 18.88 1.57 12.63
N LEU A 72 20.13 1.83 12.99
CA LEU A 72 21.22 2.02 12.02
C LEU A 72 21.54 0.73 11.25
N GLU A 73 21.46 -0.44 11.90
CA GLU A 73 21.63 -1.73 11.22
C GLU A 73 20.50 -2.01 10.23
N ILE A 74 19.26 -1.66 10.59
CA ILE A 74 18.10 -1.71 9.68
C ILE A 74 18.33 -0.79 8.49
N HIS A 75 18.74 0.46 8.71
CA HIS A 75 19.09 1.39 7.62
C HIS A 75 20.15 0.79 6.69
N ALA A 76 21.24 0.25 7.24
CA ALA A 76 22.33 -0.33 6.45
C ALA A 76 21.84 -1.51 5.60
N SER A 77 20.96 -2.34 6.17
CA SER A 77 20.33 -3.46 5.48
C SER A 77 19.39 -2.99 4.35
N ILE A 78 18.59 -1.94 4.57
CA ILE A 78 17.75 -1.34 3.52
C ILE A 78 18.64 -0.80 2.40
N THR A 79 19.71 -0.08 2.73
CA THR A 79 20.66 0.43 1.73
C THR A 79 21.23 -0.70 0.87
N ARG A 80 21.63 -1.83 1.48
CA ARG A 80 22.19 -2.99 0.78
C ARG A 80 21.17 -3.67 -0.14
N LEU A 81 19.92 -3.83 0.32
CA LEU A 81 18.91 -4.64 -0.36
C LEU A 81 18.06 -3.85 -1.35
N LEU A 82 17.76 -2.60 -1.02
CA LEU A 82 16.73 -1.79 -1.68
C LEU A 82 17.27 -0.45 -2.22
N GLY A 83 18.52 -0.12 -1.92
CA GLY A 83 19.20 1.10 -2.38
C GLY A 83 19.07 2.29 -1.44
N VAL A 84 19.87 3.33 -1.72
CA VAL A 84 20.02 4.51 -0.85
C VAL A 84 18.74 5.35 -0.79
N ASP A 85 18.00 5.49 -1.89
CA ASP A 85 16.78 6.31 -1.93
C ASP A 85 15.71 5.78 -0.95
N ARG A 86 15.56 4.46 -0.90
CA ARG A 86 14.64 3.78 0.04
C ARG A 86 15.14 3.80 1.47
N ALA A 87 16.46 3.74 1.69
CA ALA A 87 17.04 3.95 3.01
C ALA A 87 16.84 5.38 3.51
N PHE A 88 16.93 6.37 2.62
CA PHE A 88 16.62 7.76 2.91
C PHE A 88 15.14 7.92 3.28
N LEU A 89 14.23 7.27 2.54
CA LEU A 89 12.80 7.28 2.84
C LEU A 89 12.48 6.78 4.26
N PHE A 90 13.08 5.65 4.65
CA PHE A 90 13.00 5.13 6.02
C PHE A 90 13.55 6.14 7.04
N SER A 91 14.72 6.71 6.77
CA SER A 91 15.41 7.62 7.69
C SER A 91 14.66 8.93 7.89
N ALA A 92 14.05 9.47 6.83
CA ALA A 92 13.22 10.67 6.89
C ALA A 92 11.98 10.43 7.76
N ALA A 93 11.32 9.28 7.59
CA ALA A 93 10.18 8.91 8.41
C ALA A 93 10.57 8.64 9.88
N PHE A 94 11.74 8.03 10.11
CA PHE A 94 12.32 7.90 11.45
C PHE A 94 12.53 9.25 12.11
N GLY A 95 13.19 10.19 11.43
CA GLY A 95 13.39 11.55 11.93
C GLY A 95 12.07 12.22 12.29
N TYR A 96 11.04 12.10 11.43
CA TYR A 96 9.70 12.60 11.75
C TYR A 96 9.13 11.94 13.01
N GLY A 97 9.17 10.61 13.13
CA GLY A 97 8.67 9.89 14.30
C GLY A 97 9.35 10.30 15.60
N THR A 98 10.65 10.61 15.59
CA THR A 98 11.36 11.10 16.80
C THR A 98 10.90 12.48 17.26
N SER A 99 10.27 13.27 16.38
CA SER A 99 9.71 14.58 16.73
C SER A 99 8.31 14.50 17.35
N VAL A 100 7.64 13.34 17.25
CA VAL A 100 6.29 13.14 17.76
C VAL A 100 6.36 12.74 19.23
N ILE A 101 5.69 13.51 20.09
CA ILE A 101 5.51 13.16 21.50
C ILE A 101 4.55 11.98 21.56
N THR A 102 5.04 10.83 22.02
CA THR A 102 4.23 9.62 22.20
C THR A 102 3.77 9.55 23.65
N ASP A 103 2.46 9.51 23.87
CA ASP A 103 1.90 9.28 25.21
C ASP A 103 2.32 7.89 25.70
N ASN A 104 2.69 7.79 26.99
CA ASN A 104 3.15 6.54 27.60
C ASN A 104 2.17 5.36 27.41
N GLU A 105 0.87 5.65 27.32
CA GLU A 105 -0.20 4.65 27.12
C GLU A 105 -0.07 3.91 25.77
N ASN A 106 0.51 4.57 24.75
CA ASN A 106 0.69 4.01 23.41
C ASN A 106 2.02 3.25 23.25
N CYS A 107 2.94 3.38 24.21
CA CYS A 107 4.29 2.86 24.06
C CYS A 107 4.38 1.34 23.99
N VAL A 108 3.49 0.61 24.68
CA VAL A 108 3.44 -0.86 24.61
C VAL A 108 3.16 -1.31 23.17
N GLU A 109 2.17 -0.70 22.53
CA GLU A 109 1.78 -1.05 21.17
C GLU A 109 2.82 -0.61 20.15
N VAL A 110 3.38 0.60 20.29
CA VAL A 110 4.44 1.11 19.41
C VAL A 110 5.67 0.19 19.43
N LEU A 111 6.14 -0.20 20.61
CA LEU A 111 7.29 -1.10 20.75
C LEU A 111 6.99 -2.50 20.17
N ARG A 112 5.80 -3.03 20.40
CA ARG A 112 5.35 -4.31 19.81
C ARG A 112 5.33 -4.26 18.28
N GLN A 113 4.86 -3.15 17.70
CA GLN A 113 4.87 -2.97 16.25
C GLN A 113 6.29 -2.86 15.70
N TYR A 114 7.19 -2.16 16.39
CA TYR A 114 8.58 -2.07 15.99
C TYR A 114 9.28 -3.43 16.00
N GLU A 115 9.13 -4.19 17.09
CA GLU A 115 9.70 -5.54 17.21
C GLU A 115 9.21 -6.45 16.09
N SER A 116 7.89 -6.54 15.90
CA SER A 116 7.28 -7.36 14.86
C SER A 116 7.77 -7.00 13.44
N ARG A 117 7.90 -5.70 13.13
CA ARG A 117 8.40 -5.26 11.82
C ARG A 117 9.89 -5.54 11.65
N SER A 118 10.68 -5.32 12.69
CA SER A 118 12.12 -5.55 12.66
C SER A 118 12.45 -7.03 12.47
N GLU A 119 11.75 -7.92 13.18
CA GLU A 119 11.87 -9.37 12.98
C GLU A 119 11.51 -9.79 11.56
N LYS A 120 10.38 -9.30 11.04
CA LYS A 120 9.92 -9.64 9.69
C LYS A 120 10.91 -9.15 8.63
N PHE A 121 11.45 -7.95 8.80
CA PHE A 121 12.46 -7.39 7.90
C PHE A 121 13.77 -8.18 7.95
N ARG A 122 14.29 -8.50 9.16
CA ARG A 122 15.51 -9.31 9.31
C ARG A 122 15.34 -10.72 8.77
N GLY A 123 14.17 -11.33 8.94
CA GLY A 123 13.85 -12.63 8.38
C GLY A 123 13.90 -12.62 6.86
N ALA A 124 13.33 -11.60 6.23
CA ALA A 124 13.40 -11.42 4.77
C ALA A 124 14.84 -11.13 4.28
N ALA A 125 15.60 -10.32 5.02
CA ALA A 125 16.97 -9.94 4.66
C ALA A 125 17.99 -11.09 4.70
N GLN A 126 17.71 -12.16 5.45
CA GLN A 126 18.58 -13.35 5.58
C GLN A 126 18.29 -14.43 4.53
N GLY A 127 17.11 -14.41 3.90
CA GLY A 127 16.67 -15.41 2.93
C GLY A 127 16.87 -15.02 1.46
N GLY A 128 17.51 -13.89 1.19
CA GLY A 128 17.78 -13.34 -0.15
C GLY A 128 19.21 -13.52 -0.61
#